data_AF-A0A453J8U0-F1
#
_entry.id   AF-A0A453J8U0-F1
#
_cell.length_a   1.000
_cell.length_b   1.000
_cell.length_c   1.000
_cell.angle_alpha   90.00
_cell.angle_beta   90.00
_cell.angle_gamma   90.00
#
_symmetry.space_group_name_H-M   'P 1'
#
loop_
_entity.id
_entity.type
_entity.pdbx_description
1 polymer ?
#
loop_
_entity_poly.entity_id
_entity_poly.type
_entity_poly.pdbx_seq_one_letter_code
_entity_poly.pdbx_strand_id
1 'polypeptide(L)'
;EAREIVLSHISYFCKPDIVGKCKEALKKRLRAINESRAQKRKAGQVYGVPLSGSLLIKPGVYPEQRPCNEDSRRKWAEALAQPNKRLRLLSEHVPHGYRRKSLFDVLTRCNVPLLRATWFVKVTYLNQVRPTSSSISTGASDNQRSNQWTKDVVEYLQQLLDEFNLKEAHPSFKEQPSAGLISGATQVKLKHEAPSAGGDTEEPLVHFKWWYMVRLVQWHLTEELLVPSVLIEWLCYQLQV
;
A
#
# COMPACT_ATOMS: atom_id res chain seq x y z
N GLU A 1 -8.86 18.60 4.19
CA GLU A 1 -9.87 17.85 4.97
C GLU A 1 -10.71 17.03 4.00
N ALA A 2 -10.43 15.74 3.87
CA ALA A 2 -11.20 14.87 2.96
C ALA A 2 -12.49 14.48 3.69
N ARG A 3 -13.64 14.99 3.24
CA ARG A 3 -14.94 14.58 3.77
C ARG A 3 -15.11 13.08 3.49
N GLU A 4 -15.15 12.27 4.54
CA GLU A 4 -15.48 10.85 4.39
C GLU A 4 -16.83 10.73 3.70
N ILE A 5 -16.89 9.89 2.67
CA ILE A 5 -18.13 9.59 1.96
C ILE A 5 -19.01 8.84 2.96
N VAL A 6 -20.04 9.50 3.48
CA VAL A 6 -21.07 8.86 4.30
C VAL A 6 -21.70 7.75 3.46
N LEU A 7 -21.93 6.56 4.05
CA LEU A 7 -22.48 5.39 3.35
C LEU A 7 -23.79 5.71 2.58
N SER A 8 -24.57 6.69 3.05
CA SER A 8 -25.78 7.19 2.38
C SER A 8 -25.52 7.80 0.99
N HIS A 9 -24.30 8.23 0.70
CA HIS A 9 -23.92 8.80 -0.60
C HIS A 9 -23.45 7.74 -1.60
N ILE A 10 -23.26 6.48 -1.20
CA ILE A 10 -22.82 5.41 -2.11
C ILE A 10 -23.77 5.30 -3.32
N SER A 11 -25.08 5.30 -3.07
CA SER A 11 -26.10 5.26 -4.13
C SER A 11 -26.03 6.44 -5.09
N TYR A 12 -25.53 7.60 -4.65
CA TYR A 12 -25.29 8.77 -5.50
C TYR A 12 -24.04 8.58 -6.37
N PHE A 13 -22.94 8.09 -5.79
CA PHE A 13 -21.69 7.85 -6.52
C PHE A 13 -21.78 6.69 -7.52
N CYS A 14 -22.71 5.76 -7.33
CA CYS A 14 -22.99 4.67 -8.26
C CYS A 14 -23.87 5.07 -9.46
N LYS A 15 -24.41 6.30 -9.51
CA LYS A 15 -25.25 6.71 -10.65
C LYS A 15 -24.41 6.83 -11.93
N PRO A 16 -24.87 6.29 -13.09
CA PRO A 16 -24.10 6.30 -14.33
C PRO A 16 -23.66 7.70 -14.79
N ASP A 17 -24.49 8.73 -14.55
CA ASP A 17 -24.16 10.12 -14.90
C ASP A 17 -23.02 10.67 -14.03
N ILE A 18 -23.00 10.34 -12.73
CA ILE A 18 -21.94 10.73 -11.79
C ILE A 18 -20.64 10.01 -12.12
N VAL A 19 -20.68 8.69 -12.35
CA VAL A 19 -19.53 7.91 -12.81
C VAL A 19 -18.95 8.48 -14.10
N GLY A 20 -19.81 8.83 -15.07
CA GLY A 20 -19.42 9.49 -16.31
C GLY A 20 -18.72 10.84 -16.08
N LYS A 21 -19.26 11.69 -15.18
CA LYS A 21 -18.64 12.97 -14.80
C LYS A 21 -17.28 12.77 -14.14
N CYS A 22 -17.15 11.81 -13.23
CA CYS A 22 -15.88 11.47 -12.58
C CYS A 22 -14.84 11.02 -13.60
N LYS A 23 -15.21 10.16 -14.55
CA LYS A 23 -14.35 9.69 -15.63
C LYS A 23 -13.86 10.83 -16.50
N GLU A 24 -14.74 11.74 -16.91
CA GLU A 24 -14.33 12.90 -17.71
C GLU A 24 -13.42 13.87 -16.95
N ALA A 25 -13.65 14.07 -15.65
CA ALA A 25 -12.76 14.85 -14.80
C ALA A 25 -11.35 14.21 -14.71
N LEU A 26 -11.26 12.90 -14.54
CA LEU A 26 -10.00 12.15 -14.54
C LEU A 26 -9.26 12.27 -15.87
N LYS A 27 -9.94 12.07 -17.00
CA LYS A 27 -9.36 12.25 -18.34
C LYS A 27 -8.86 13.69 -18.57
N LYS A 28 -9.63 14.69 -18.13
CA LYS A 28 -9.23 16.10 -18.21
C LYS A 28 -7.95 16.35 -17.41
N ARG A 29 -7.84 15.78 -16.21
CA ARG A 29 -6.63 15.87 -15.38
C ARG A 29 -5.43 15.20 -16.05
N LEU A 30 -5.62 14.02 -16.65
CA LEU A 30 -4.57 13.31 -17.39
C LEU A 30 -4.06 14.12 -18.58
N ARG A 31 -4.96 14.74 -19.36
CA ARG A 31 -4.59 15.65 -20.46
C ARG A 31 -3.73 16.81 -19.97
N ALA A 32 -4.15 17.49 -18.89
CA ALA A 32 -3.39 18.60 -18.31
C ALA A 32 -1.98 18.18 -17.85
N ILE A 33 -1.83 16.98 -17.26
CA ILE A 33 -0.52 16.44 -16.88
C ILE A 33 0.36 16.22 -18.12
N ASN A 34 -0.20 15.64 -19.19
CA ASN A 34 0.54 15.36 -20.41
C ASN A 34 0.93 16.64 -21.17
N GLU A 35 0.05 17.64 -21.22
CA GLU A 35 0.32 18.96 -21.78
C GLU A 35 1.46 19.66 -21.01
N SER A 36 1.41 19.66 -19.67
CA SER A 36 2.49 20.20 -18.84
C SER A 36 3.83 19.51 -19.12
N ARG A 37 3.85 18.18 -19.25
CA ARG A 37 5.05 17.43 -19.64
C ARG A 37 5.54 17.80 -21.04
N ALA A 38 4.63 17.97 -22.01
CA ALA A 38 4.99 18.35 -23.37
C ALA A 38 5.57 19.77 -23.44
N GLN A 39 5.02 20.73 -22.70
CA GLN A 39 5.56 22.08 -22.57
C GLN A 39 6.97 22.08 -21.98
N LYS A 40 7.23 21.29 -20.93
CA LYS A 40 8.57 21.13 -20.35
C LYS A 40 9.60 20.60 -21.36
N ARG A 41 9.20 19.72 -22.27
CA ARG A 41 10.09 19.21 -23.35
C ARG A 41 10.38 20.26 -24.42
N LYS A 42 9.40 21.12 -24.75
CA LYS A 42 9.55 22.20 -25.75
C LYS A 42 10.40 23.36 -25.27
N ALA A 43 10.47 23.59 -23.95
CA ALA A 43 11.19 24.72 -23.37
C ALA A 43 12.72 24.53 -23.28
N GLY A 44 13.29 23.41 -23.75
CA GLY A 44 14.73 23.15 -23.66
C GLY A 44 15.22 23.20 -22.21
N GLN A 45 15.02 22.13 -21.47
CA GLN A 45 15.13 22.12 -20.02
C GLN A 45 16.54 22.51 -19.51
N VAL A 46 16.68 23.74 -18.99
CA VAL A 46 17.73 24.13 -18.04
C VAL A 46 17.01 24.55 -16.77
N TYR A 47 16.87 23.62 -15.81
CA TYR A 47 16.89 23.80 -14.35
C TYR A 47 16.53 22.48 -13.67
N GLY A 48 17.16 22.23 -12.52
CA GLY A 48 17.11 20.96 -11.79
C GLY A 48 18.26 20.03 -12.15
N VAL A 49 19.51 20.51 -12.09
CA VAL A 49 20.63 19.58 -11.87
C VAL A 49 20.24 18.83 -10.60
N PRO A 50 19.95 17.51 -10.65
CA PRO A 50 19.70 16.78 -9.42
C PRO A 50 20.91 17.04 -8.53
N LEU A 51 20.74 17.03 -7.20
CA LEU A 51 21.91 16.86 -6.35
C LEU A 51 22.60 15.55 -6.81
N SER A 52 23.57 15.71 -7.68
CA SER A 52 24.25 14.68 -8.44
C SER A 52 25.69 14.86 -8.09
N GLY A 53 26.28 13.79 -7.58
CA GLY A 53 27.62 13.84 -7.03
C GLY A 53 27.77 12.78 -5.96
N SER A 54 29.01 12.40 -5.73
CA SER A 54 29.41 11.37 -4.76
C SER A 54 28.88 11.61 -3.34
N LEU A 55 28.44 12.83 -2.99
CA LEU A 55 27.89 13.19 -1.67
C LEU A 55 26.53 12.56 -1.36
N LEU A 56 25.66 12.31 -2.36
CA LEU A 56 24.40 11.58 -2.14
C LEU A 56 24.55 10.06 -2.21
N ILE A 57 25.71 9.58 -2.65
CA ILE A 57 26.03 8.17 -2.85
C ILE A 57 26.87 7.64 -1.68
N LYS A 58 27.23 8.49 -0.71
CA LYS A 58 27.94 8.05 0.49
C LYS A 58 27.08 7.06 1.27
N PRO A 59 27.56 5.83 1.51
CA PRO A 59 26.95 4.92 2.47
C PRO A 59 26.72 5.63 3.81
N GLY A 60 25.60 5.37 4.46
CA GLY A 60 25.22 6.00 5.73
C GLY A 60 24.52 7.37 5.67
N VAL A 61 24.25 7.95 4.48
CA VAL A 61 23.40 9.16 4.37
C VAL A 61 21.93 8.83 4.66
N TYR A 62 21.49 7.63 4.26
CA TYR A 62 20.16 7.11 4.54
C TYR A 62 20.26 5.80 5.31
N PRO A 63 19.23 5.43 6.11
CA PRO A 63 19.17 4.14 6.76
C PRO A 63 19.35 2.99 5.75
N GLU A 64 20.24 2.05 6.07
CA GLU A 64 20.51 0.89 5.21
C GLU A 64 19.69 -0.32 5.66
N GLN A 65 19.20 -1.09 4.68
CA GLN A 65 18.48 -2.32 4.94
C GLN A 65 19.46 -3.44 5.30
N ARG A 66 19.17 -4.18 6.37
CA ARG A 66 20.01 -5.24 6.90
C ARG A 66 19.33 -6.61 6.86
N PRO A 67 20.11 -7.69 6.67
CA PRO A 67 19.67 -9.05 6.94
C PRO A 67 19.11 -9.20 8.36
N CYS A 68 17.96 -9.85 8.50
CA CYS A 68 17.38 -10.20 9.80
C CYS A 68 16.47 -11.43 9.66
N ASN A 69 16.34 -12.20 10.73
CA ASN A 69 15.40 -13.32 10.79
C ASN A 69 13.93 -12.83 10.84
N GLU A 70 13.00 -13.76 10.63
CA GLU A 70 11.56 -13.42 10.55
C GLU A 70 11.03 -12.81 11.85
N ASP A 71 11.38 -13.35 13.00
CA ASP A 71 10.92 -12.84 14.30
C ASP A 71 11.38 -11.42 14.58
N SER A 72 12.65 -11.13 14.28
CA SER A 72 13.22 -9.79 14.42
C SER A 72 12.57 -8.82 13.46
N ARG A 73 12.29 -9.28 12.23
CA ARG A 73 11.60 -8.50 11.21
C ARG A 73 10.17 -8.15 11.64
N ARG A 74 9.44 -9.12 12.21
CA ARG A 74 8.09 -8.95 12.77
C ARG A 74 8.09 -7.94 13.93
N LYS A 75 8.96 -8.14 14.93
CA LYS A 75 9.12 -7.24 16.08
C LYS A 75 9.51 -5.82 15.68
N TRP A 76 10.37 -5.69 14.66
CA TRP A 76 10.75 -4.38 14.13
C TRP A 76 9.55 -3.65 13.53
N ALA A 77 8.70 -4.36 12.77
CA ALA A 77 7.52 -3.77 12.17
C ALA A 77 6.46 -3.36 13.21
N GLU A 78 6.26 -4.16 14.26
CA GLU A 78 5.44 -3.78 15.41
C GLU A 78 6.00 -2.53 16.08
N ALA A 79 7.32 -2.47 16.31
CA ALA A 79 7.98 -1.30 16.86
C ALA A 79 7.89 -0.07 15.91
N LEU A 80 7.79 -0.27 14.60
CA LEU A 80 7.54 0.81 13.64
C LEU A 80 6.14 1.42 13.83
N ALA A 81 5.15 0.67 14.30
CA ALA A 81 3.82 1.24 14.60
C ALA A 81 3.80 2.07 15.89
N GLN A 82 4.70 1.77 16.84
CA GLN A 82 4.67 2.34 18.19
C GLN A 82 5.16 3.80 18.25
N PRO A 83 4.33 4.78 18.66
CA PRO A 83 4.70 6.20 18.66
C PRO A 83 5.89 6.54 19.58
N ASN A 84 6.06 5.80 20.68
CA ASN A 84 7.17 5.97 21.63
C ASN A 84 8.51 5.39 21.13
N LYS A 85 8.50 4.52 20.10
CA LYS A 85 9.73 3.99 19.50
C LYS A 85 10.29 5.01 18.51
N ARG A 86 11.47 5.56 18.78
CA ARG A 86 12.10 6.59 17.94
C ARG A 86 12.59 6.02 16.62
N LEU A 87 12.35 6.74 15.51
CA LEU A 87 12.85 6.34 14.18
C LEU A 87 14.38 6.26 14.12
N ARG A 88 15.10 7.09 14.88
CA ARG A 88 16.58 7.03 15.00
C ARG A 88 17.07 5.66 15.50
N LEU A 89 16.35 5.04 16.43
CA LEU A 89 16.71 3.71 16.92
C LEU A 89 16.36 2.64 15.87
N LEU A 90 15.20 2.77 15.23
CA LEU A 90 14.75 1.83 14.18
C LEU A 90 15.64 1.88 12.94
N SER A 91 16.24 3.03 12.62
CA SER A 91 17.10 3.21 11.45
C SER A 91 18.40 2.41 11.50
N GLU A 92 18.85 1.99 12.68
CA GLU A 92 20.09 1.20 12.84
C GLU A 92 19.94 -0.23 12.31
N HIS A 93 18.70 -0.74 12.28
CA HIS A 93 18.38 -2.14 11.97
C HIS A 93 17.15 -2.25 11.07
N VAL A 94 17.08 -1.45 10.01
CA VAL A 94 15.95 -1.54 9.06
C VAL A 94 15.98 -2.91 8.37
N PRO A 95 14.92 -3.72 8.43
CA PRO A 95 14.91 -5.05 7.86
C PRO A 95 14.83 -5.01 6.33
N HIS A 96 15.65 -5.82 5.67
CA HIS A 96 15.51 -6.12 4.24
C HIS A 96 14.30 -7.02 3.95
N GLY A 97 13.89 -7.07 2.67
CA GLY A 97 12.91 -8.04 2.16
C GLY A 97 11.45 -7.58 2.19
N TYR A 98 11.16 -6.38 2.70
CA TYR A 98 9.85 -5.77 2.55
C TYR A 98 9.71 -5.08 1.19
N ARG A 99 8.91 -5.67 0.31
CA ARG A 99 8.67 -5.16 -1.04
C ARG A 99 7.34 -5.68 -1.59
N ARG A 100 6.68 -4.87 -2.42
CA ARG A 100 5.36 -5.16 -2.99
C ARG A 100 4.39 -5.54 -1.87
N LYS A 101 3.58 -6.59 -2.09
CA LYS A 101 2.59 -7.13 -1.15
C LYS A 101 3.12 -7.24 0.29
N SER A 102 4.32 -7.76 0.53
CA SER A 102 4.84 -7.96 1.89
C SER A 102 5.04 -6.66 2.67
N LEU A 103 5.37 -5.55 1.99
CA LEU A 103 5.44 -4.23 2.61
C LEU A 103 4.04 -3.73 2.97
N PHE A 104 3.08 -3.83 2.05
CA PHE A 104 1.72 -3.35 2.30
C PHE A 104 1.01 -4.16 3.39
N ASP A 105 1.17 -5.48 3.38
CA ASP A 105 0.61 -6.36 4.40
C ASP A 105 1.15 -6.02 5.79
N VAL A 106 2.45 -5.71 5.93
CA VAL A 106 2.97 -5.32 7.25
C VAL A 106 2.52 -3.93 7.69
N LEU A 107 2.46 -2.97 6.77
CA LEU A 107 2.00 -1.61 7.07
C LEU A 107 0.55 -1.60 7.53
N THR A 108 -0.31 -2.39 6.87
CA THR A 108 -1.73 -2.54 7.20
C THR A 108 -1.91 -3.37 8.47
N ARG A 109 -1.28 -4.54 8.59
CA ARG A 109 -1.40 -5.42 9.76
C ARG A 109 -0.97 -4.76 11.06
N CYS A 110 0.13 -4.01 11.04
CA CYS A 110 0.58 -3.29 12.22
C CYS A 110 -0.08 -1.90 12.37
N ASN A 111 -0.97 -1.51 11.45
CA ASN A 111 -1.60 -0.18 11.39
C ASN A 111 -0.59 0.95 11.58
N VAL A 112 0.49 0.92 10.80
CA VAL A 112 1.62 1.84 10.97
C VAL A 112 1.17 3.29 10.69
N PRO A 113 1.46 4.27 11.56
CA PRO A 113 1.09 5.67 11.28
C PRO A 113 1.67 6.18 9.95
N LEU A 114 0.87 6.93 9.17
CA LEU A 114 1.21 7.34 7.79
C LEU A 114 2.58 8.01 7.66
N LEU A 115 2.97 8.85 8.63
CA LEU A 115 4.29 9.49 8.66
C LEU A 115 5.42 8.47 8.73
N ARG A 116 5.26 7.43 9.55
CA ARG A 116 6.26 6.37 9.76
C ARG A 116 6.27 5.37 8.61
N ALA A 117 5.11 5.07 8.06
CA ALA A 117 4.98 4.31 6.81
C ALA A 117 5.69 5.04 5.66
N THR A 118 5.50 6.35 5.54
CA THR A 118 6.17 7.19 4.54
C THR A 118 7.68 7.19 4.70
N TRP A 119 8.17 7.32 5.94
CA TRP A 119 9.59 7.18 6.23
C TRP A 119 10.13 5.82 5.78
N PHE A 120 9.41 4.74 6.08
CA PHE A 120 9.84 3.39 5.72
C PHE A 120 9.80 3.14 4.20
N VAL A 121 8.80 3.68 3.49
CA VAL A 121 8.74 3.67 2.02
C VAL A 121 9.90 4.44 1.41
N LYS A 122 10.27 5.60 1.98
CA LYS A 122 11.45 6.35 1.52
C LYS A 122 12.72 5.50 1.66
N VAL A 123 12.90 4.83 2.79
CA VAL A 123 14.04 3.93 3.00
C VAL A 123 14.03 2.74 2.03
N THR A 124 12.89 2.08 1.84
CA THR A 124 12.80 0.80 1.09
C THR A 124 12.63 0.93 -0.43
N TYR A 125 12.14 2.09 -0.91
CA TYR A 125 11.89 2.35 -2.33
C TYR A 125 12.61 3.59 -2.84
N LEU A 126 12.35 4.75 -2.24
CA LEU A 126 12.66 6.04 -2.86
C LEU A 126 14.12 6.50 -2.65
N ASN A 127 14.82 5.94 -1.68
CA ASN A 127 16.24 6.21 -1.41
C ASN A 127 17.13 5.01 -1.78
N GLN A 128 16.59 4.01 -2.48
CA GLN A 128 17.37 2.86 -2.93
C GLN A 128 18.23 3.25 -4.12
N VAL A 129 19.51 3.55 -3.85
CA VAL A 129 20.54 3.74 -4.87
C VAL A 129 21.18 2.37 -5.13
N ARG A 130 20.68 1.62 -6.12
CA ARG A 130 21.32 0.35 -6.50
C ARG A 130 22.66 0.64 -7.19
N PRO A 131 23.76 -0.02 -6.80
CA PRO A 131 24.95 -0.12 -7.64
C PRO A 131 24.61 -1.09 -8.79
N THR A 132 24.29 -0.59 -9.98
CA THR A 132 24.21 -1.45 -11.16
C THR A 132 25.64 -1.85 -11.54
N SER A 133 25.95 -3.14 -11.50
CA SER A 133 27.27 -3.72 -11.79
C SER A 133 27.66 -3.71 -13.28
N SER A 134 27.16 -2.75 -14.05
CA SER A 134 27.51 -2.56 -15.45
C SER A 134 27.67 -1.06 -15.72
N SER A 135 28.93 -0.70 -15.98
CA SER A 135 29.38 0.43 -16.81
C SER A 135 28.25 1.27 -17.43
N ILE A 136 28.24 2.57 -17.10
CA ILE A 136 27.37 3.61 -17.65
C ILE A 136 25.89 3.40 -17.32
N SER A 137 25.48 3.74 -16.10
CA SER A 137 24.09 4.17 -15.92
C SER A 137 24.03 5.39 -15.01
N THR A 138 23.58 6.48 -15.61
CA THR A 138 23.02 7.64 -14.92
C THR A 138 22.14 7.14 -13.77
N GLY A 139 22.49 7.52 -12.54
CA GLY A 139 21.79 7.08 -11.33
C GLY A 139 20.29 7.11 -11.56
N ALA A 140 19.61 5.98 -11.31
CA ALA A 140 18.20 5.79 -11.60
C ALA A 140 17.43 7.04 -11.22
N SER A 141 16.99 7.83 -12.21
CA SER A 141 16.41 9.15 -11.96
C SER A 141 15.28 9.05 -10.95
N ASP A 142 15.04 10.08 -10.15
CA ASP A 142 13.99 10.07 -9.11
C ASP A 142 12.63 9.62 -9.68
N ASN A 143 12.36 9.99 -10.93
CA ASN A 143 11.21 9.51 -11.69
C ASN A 143 11.10 7.98 -11.73
N GLN A 144 12.18 7.23 -11.95
CA GLN A 144 12.13 5.77 -12.04
C GLN A 144 11.72 5.12 -10.72
N ARG A 145 12.19 5.65 -9.58
CA ARG A 145 11.90 5.08 -8.26
C ARG A 145 10.45 5.35 -7.85
N SER A 146 9.96 6.59 -8.06
CA SER A 146 8.55 6.93 -7.85
C SER A 146 7.62 6.17 -8.81
N ASN A 147 8.03 5.93 -10.06
CA ASN A 147 7.28 5.09 -11.00
C ASN A 147 7.14 3.65 -10.48
N GLN A 148 8.24 3.04 -10.00
CA GLN A 148 8.18 1.69 -9.45
C GLN A 148 7.29 1.62 -8.20
N TRP A 149 7.43 2.59 -7.29
CA TRP A 149 6.57 2.68 -6.10
C TRP A 149 5.10 2.77 -6.50
N THR A 150 4.77 3.63 -7.47
CA THR A 150 3.39 3.80 -7.94
C THR A 150 2.82 2.53 -8.57
N LYS A 151 3.63 1.79 -9.33
CA LYS A 151 3.21 0.50 -9.92
C LYS A 151 2.87 -0.53 -8.85
N ASP A 152 3.74 -0.69 -7.85
CA ASP A 152 3.52 -1.66 -6.77
C ASP A 152 2.28 -1.29 -5.93
N VAL A 153 2.02 0.02 -5.73
CA VAL A 153 0.80 0.50 -5.08
C VAL A 153 -0.45 0.15 -5.89
N VAL A 154 -0.44 0.44 -7.20
CA VAL A 154 -1.57 0.12 -8.09
C VAL A 154 -1.83 -1.40 -8.13
N GLU A 155 -0.77 -2.20 -8.22
CA GLU A 155 -0.88 -3.67 -8.21
C GLU A 155 -1.54 -4.17 -6.91
N TYR A 156 -1.14 -3.63 -5.75
CA TYR A 156 -1.74 -4.02 -4.48
C TYR A 156 -3.20 -3.56 -4.35
N LEU A 157 -3.53 -2.34 -4.80
CA LEU A 157 -4.91 -1.86 -4.83
C LEU A 157 -5.79 -2.75 -5.71
N GLN A 158 -5.28 -3.21 -6.87
CA GLN A 158 -5.99 -4.15 -7.72
C GLN A 158 -6.25 -5.47 -7.00
N GLN A 159 -5.24 -6.03 -6.32
CA GLN A 159 -5.42 -7.26 -5.54
C GLN A 159 -6.51 -7.13 -4.47
N LEU A 160 -6.59 -5.97 -3.81
CA LEU A 160 -7.65 -5.71 -2.83
C LEU A 160 -9.04 -5.63 -3.50
N LEU A 161 -9.16 -4.96 -4.66
CA LEU A 161 -10.41 -4.92 -5.45
C LEU A 161 -10.86 -6.32 -5.86
N ASP A 162 -9.95 -7.13 -6.38
CA ASP A 162 -10.26 -8.51 -6.79
C ASP A 162 -10.74 -9.34 -5.59
N GLU A 163 -10.15 -9.14 -4.41
CA GLU A 163 -10.55 -9.81 -3.17
C GLU A 163 -11.94 -9.37 -2.66
N PHE A 164 -12.34 -8.11 -2.88
CA PHE A 164 -13.71 -7.66 -2.60
C PHE A 164 -14.74 -8.39 -3.48
N ASN A 165 -14.48 -8.45 -4.79
CA ASN A 165 -15.39 -9.06 -5.76
C ASN A 165 -15.58 -10.56 -5.52
N LEU A 166 -14.54 -11.27 -5.06
CA LEU A 166 -14.62 -12.69 -4.73
C LEU A 166 -15.47 -12.98 -3.48
N LYS A 167 -15.49 -12.08 -2.49
CA LYS A 167 -16.24 -12.28 -1.23
C LYS A 167 -17.74 -11.96 -1.37
N GLU A 168 -18.13 -11.10 -2.30
CA GLU A 168 -19.55 -10.82 -2.57
C GLU A 168 -20.29 -11.99 -3.25
N ALA A 169 -19.57 -12.92 -3.88
CA ALA A 169 -20.16 -14.08 -4.56
C ALA A 169 -20.65 -15.21 -3.62
N HIS A 170 -20.44 -15.11 -2.30
CA HIS A 170 -20.86 -16.13 -1.33
C HIS A 170 -21.77 -15.58 -0.22
N PRO A 171 -23.09 -15.42 -0.45
CA PRO A 171 -24.06 -15.41 0.63
C PRO A 171 -24.57 -16.85 0.84
N SER A 172 -23.83 -17.72 1.53
CA SER A 172 -24.45 -18.94 2.06
C SER A 172 -25.10 -18.61 3.40
N PHE A 173 -26.29 -18.01 3.34
CA PHE A 173 -27.28 -18.21 4.38
C PHE A 173 -27.67 -19.69 4.34
N LYS A 174 -27.02 -20.52 5.15
CA LYS A 174 -27.62 -21.80 5.52
C LYS A 174 -28.68 -21.50 6.57
N GLU A 175 -29.90 -21.30 6.09
CA GLU A 175 -31.10 -21.56 6.88
C GLU A 175 -30.98 -22.99 7.42
N GLN A 176 -30.87 -23.12 8.73
CA GLN A 176 -30.88 -24.39 9.43
C GLN A 176 -32.34 -24.81 9.62
N PRO A 177 -32.82 -25.90 9.01
CA PRO A 177 -34.14 -26.43 9.32
C PRO A 177 -34.05 -27.08 10.70
N SER A 178 -34.86 -26.59 11.64
CA SER A 178 -35.09 -27.26 12.91
C SER A 178 -35.94 -28.50 12.68
N ALA A 179 -35.46 -29.68 13.07
CA ALA A 179 -36.29 -30.88 13.21
C ALA A 179 -35.75 -31.82 14.31
N GLY A 180 -36.49 -31.89 15.42
CA GLY A 180 -36.95 -33.14 16.06
C GLY A 180 -35.98 -34.00 16.89
N LEU A 181 -36.37 -34.24 18.14
CA LEU A 181 -35.86 -35.22 19.13
C LEU A 181 -35.63 -36.65 18.55
N ILE A 182 -34.76 -37.53 19.10
CA ILE A 182 -34.98 -38.37 20.30
C ILE A 182 -33.65 -38.99 20.81
N SER A 183 -33.48 -38.92 22.15
CA SER A 183 -32.84 -39.81 23.15
C SER A 183 -31.79 -40.89 22.79
N GLY A 184 -30.71 -40.93 23.59
CA GLY A 184 -29.85 -42.13 23.76
C GLY A 184 -28.51 -41.81 24.45
N ALA A 185 -28.43 -42.02 25.77
CA ALA A 185 -27.23 -41.79 26.58
C ALA A 185 -26.11 -42.80 26.29
N THR A 186 -24.86 -42.34 26.19
CA THR A 186 -23.65 -43.04 26.70
C THR A 186 -22.51 -42.02 26.87
N GLN A 187 -21.94 -42.02 28.08
CA GLN A 187 -20.82 -41.20 28.51
C GLN A 187 -19.53 -41.53 27.74
N VAL A 188 -18.86 -40.52 27.15
CA VAL A 188 -17.44 -40.61 26.81
C VAL A 188 -16.73 -39.34 27.26
N LYS A 189 -15.77 -39.57 28.15
CA LYS A 189 -14.83 -38.67 28.80
C LYS A 189 -14.04 -37.85 27.76
N LEU A 190 -14.33 -36.56 27.61
CA LEU A 190 -13.53 -35.65 26.79
C LEU A 190 -12.54 -34.87 27.67
N LYS A 191 -11.27 -35.19 27.46
CA LYS A 191 -10.09 -34.52 28.01
C LYS A 191 -10.11 -33.05 27.62
N HIS A 192 -10.07 -32.16 28.61
CA HIS A 192 -9.83 -30.74 28.42
C HIS A 192 -8.41 -30.58 27.88
N GLU A 193 -8.29 -30.36 26.57
CA GLU A 193 -7.07 -29.88 25.95
C GLU A 193 -7.31 -28.41 25.60
N ALA A 194 -6.66 -27.53 26.37
CA ALA A 194 -6.67 -26.10 26.12
C ALA A 194 -6.16 -25.83 24.69
N PRO A 195 -6.78 -24.92 23.92
CA PRO A 195 -6.22 -24.51 22.64
C PRO A 195 -4.83 -23.94 22.88
N SER A 196 -3.85 -24.48 22.17
CA SER A 196 -2.48 -23.99 22.16
C SER A 196 -2.48 -22.51 21.80
N ALA A 197 -1.74 -21.72 22.58
CA ALA A 197 -1.45 -20.33 22.30
C ALA A 197 -0.46 -20.23 21.11
N GLY A 198 -0.91 -20.63 19.92
CA GLY A 198 -0.33 -20.20 18.66
C GLY A 198 -0.96 -18.87 18.31
N GLY A 199 -0.21 -17.78 18.45
CA GLY A 199 -0.68 -16.43 18.13
C GLY A 199 -1.00 -16.30 16.64
N ASP A 200 -2.21 -16.69 16.27
CA ASP A 200 -2.78 -16.41 14.97
C ASP A 200 -2.98 -14.90 14.91
N THR A 201 -2.02 -14.21 14.27
CA THR A 201 -2.12 -12.78 14.04
C THR A 201 -3.24 -12.61 13.02
N GLU A 202 -4.45 -12.35 13.50
CA GLU A 202 -5.64 -12.19 12.66
C GLU A 202 -5.33 -11.23 11.50
N GLU A 203 -5.34 -11.77 10.28
CA GLU A 203 -5.08 -10.98 9.08
C GLU A 203 -6.15 -9.89 8.96
N PRO A 204 -5.78 -8.61 8.75
CA PRO A 204 -6.76 -7.54 8.71
C PRO A 204 -7.80 -7.75 7.62
N LEU A 205 -9.05 -7.40 7.92
CA LEU A 205 -10.13 -7.39 6.95
C LEU A 205 -9.74 -6.57 5.71
N VAL A 206 -10.13 -7.04 4.53
CA VAL A 206 -9.84 -6.39 3.24
C VAL A 206 -10.32 -4.92 3.22
N HIS A 207 -11.46 -4.61 3.85
CA HIS A 207 -11.94 -3.24 4.06
C HIS A 207 -10.95 -2.35 4.82
N PHE A 208 -10.32 -2.89 5.85
CA PHE A 208 -9.32 -2.17 6.63
C PHE A 208 -8.07 -1.89 5.80
N LYS A 209 -7.57 -2.91 5.08
CA LYS A 209 -6.42 -2.78 4.16
C LYS A 209 -6.69 -1.72 3.10
N TRP A 210 -7.87 -1.75 2.50
CA TRP A 210 -8.31 -0.76 1.51
C TRP A 210 -8.30 0.65 2.07
N TRP A 211 -8.95 0.87 3.21
CA TRP A 211 -9.05 2.20 3.82
C TRP A 211 -7.67 2.76 4.19
N TYR A 212 -6.80 1.93 4.78
CA TYR A 212 -5.42 2.31 5.06
C TYR A 212 -4.68 2.71 3.78
N MET A 213 -4.79 1.91 2.71
CA MET A 213 -4.12 2.19 1.44
C MET A 213 -4.64 3.47 0.77
N VAL A 214 -5.94 3.75 0.81
CA VAL A 214 -6.51 5.00 0.30
C VAL A 214 -5.90 6.20 1.04
N ARG A 215 -5.81 6.16 2.36
CA ARG A 215 -5.17 7.22 3.16
C ARG A 215 -3.69 7.38 2.82
N LEU A 216 -2.97 6.28 2.64
CA LEU A 216 -1.56 6.30 2.24
C LEU A 216 -1.37 6.92 0.85
N VAL A 217 -2.21 6.56 -0.12
CA VAL A 217 -2.19 7.12 -1.48
C VAL A 217 -2.47 8.61 -1.48
N GLN A 218 -3.50 9.05 -0.74
CA GLN A 218 -3.80 10.48 -0.59
C GLN A 218 -2.61 11.23 0.00
N TRP A 219 -2.03 10.71 1.09
CA TRP A 219 -0.86 11.28 1.73
C TRP A 219 0.34 11.37 0.76
N HIS A 220 0.66 10.29 0.05
CA HIS A 220 1.78 10.26 -0.90
C HIS A 220 1.56 11.06 -2.18
N LEU A 221 0.31 11.30 -2.59
CA LEU A 221 0.01 12.24 -3.67
C LEU A 221 0.29 13.68 -3.26
N THR A 222 -0.05 14.07 -2.02
CA THR A 222 0.26 15.40 -1.48
C THR A 222 1.77 15.64 -1.36
N GLU A 223 2.52 14.60 -1.00
CA GLU A 223 3.98 14.64 -0.88
C GLU A 223 4.73 14.40 -2.20
N GLU A 224 4.01 14.33 -3.34
CA GLU A 224 4.56 14.07 -4.68
C GLU A 224 5.43 12.79 -4.78
N LEU A 225 5.14 11.78 -3.96
CA LEU A 225 5.87 10.50 -3.94
C LEU A 225 5.32 9.50 -4.95
N LEU A 226 4.09 9.72 -5.44
CA LEU A 226 3.43 8.91 -6.45
C LEU A 226 3.37 9.64 -7.79
N VAL A 227 3.33 8.88 -8.88
CA VAL A 227 3.17 9.41 -10.24
C VAL A 227 1.68 9.50 -10.58
N PRO A 228 1.08 10.71 -10.59
CA PRO A 228 -0.39 10.81 -10.66
C PRO A 228 -0.98 10.26 -11.96
N SER A 229 -0.26 10.32 -13.09
CA SER A 229 -0.77 9.80 -14.36
C SER A 229 -1.03 8.29 -14.31
N VAL A 230 -0.15 7.51 -13.68
CA VAL A 230 -0.27 6.05 -13.59
C VAL A 230 -1.50 5.67 -12.76
N LEU A 231 -1.73 6.37 -11.64
CA LEU A 231 -2.92 6.19 -10.82
C LEU A 231 -4.21 6.57 -11.56
N ILE A 232 -4.21 7.71 -12.26
CA ILE A 232 -5.38 8.18 -13.02
C ILE A 232 -5.73 7.21 -14.16
N GLU A 233 -4.73 6.69 -14.87
CA GLU A 233 -4.91 5.68 -15.92
C GLU A 233 -5.56 4.41 -15.36
N TRP A 234 -5.04 3.89 -14.25
CA TRP A 234 -5.64 2.74 -13.57
C TRP A 234 -7.08 3.02 -13.10
N LEU A 235 -7.34 4.17 -12.49
CA LEU A 235 -8.70 4.56 -12.08
C LEU A 235 -9.65 4.65 -13.27
N CYS A 236 -9.19 5.19 -14.41
CA CYS A 236 -10.01 5.27 -15.61
C CYS A 236 -10.36 3.89 -16.16
N TYR A 237 -9.47 2.90 -16.03
CA TYR A 237 -9.74 1.51 -16.39
C TYR A 237 -10.78 0.88 -15.47
N GLN A 238 -10.71 1.10 -14.14
CA GLN A 238 -11.72 0.61 -13.20
C GLN A 238 -13.14 1.16 -13.51
N LEU A 239 -13.23 2.39 -14.01
CA LEU A 239 -14.49 3.05 -14.38
C LEU A 239 -14.94 2.76 -15.84
N GLN A 240 -14.35 1.75 -16.51
CA GLN A 240 -14.84 1.28 -17.81
C GLN A 240 -15.89 0.16 -17.68
N VAL A 241 -15.92 -0.51 -16.53
CA VAL A 241 -16.88 -1.56 -16.19
C VAL A 241 -18.27 -0.98 -15.94
#